data_AF-A0A6I5RIS4-F1
#
_entry.id   AF-A0A6I5RIS4-F1
#
_cell.length_a   1.000
_cell.length_b   1.000
_cell.length_c   1.000
_cell.angle_alpha   90.00
_cell.angle_beta   90.00
_cell.angle_gamma   90.00
#
_symmetry.space_group_name_H-M   'P 1'
#
loop_
_entity.id
_entity.type
_entity.pdbx_description
1 polymer ?
#
loop_
_entity_poly.entity_id
_entity_poly.type
_entity_poly.pdbx_seq_one_letter_code
_entity_poly.pdbx_strand_id
1 'polypeptide(L)'
;MVVAAGDRSEYFPVTYIEPLRGNEVALGYDLASDSTRRIALERARDTGKLAATARIRLVQEVAEAQYSFLAFLPIYDATSDQSAMPLAARRQLLDGYVLGVFRVADVVEEALQDLNYDIDFFITDRTASPQEQFLGAYESESQQVISIENSDWQERLGQGALCPTSADCTLAVSFGQREWAILFLPAPNYVADWQPWGAIATLCIGFLLTVGVTGFVWRSQTTLDRTRELSDLKIRFFSMASHELRTPLSTILLTAQSLDTNQAVLSSAQKQNAIERIHSSARRMTQLLNDILTLTRAEAERLEFSPEIVDVAAFCNSIMDEIQLQAKIGQTLTTKIAVTDPKAYLDKKLGRSLLHNLLANALKYSPPPSTIHLQVWNDPKTLYLQIKDSGIGIPAHSQPYVFEAFYRGSNVGDIPGTGLGLAVVKTCVDCHQGSITLRSAPGQGATITIGLPHAE
;
A
#
# COMPACT_ATOMS: atom_id res chain seq x y z
N MET A 1 -51.31 -43.35 -52.83
CA MET A 1 -51.91 -43.72 -54.13
C MET A 1 -50.89 -43.36 -55.19
N VAL A 2 -50.28 -44.33 -55.87
CA VAL A 2 -49.26 -44.07 -56.90
C VAL A 2 -49.99 -43.53 -58.13
N VAL A 3 -49.72 -42.27 -58.49
CA VAL A 3 -50.27 -41.65 -59.71
C VAL A 3 -49.28 -41.89 -60.84
N ALA A 4 -49.77 -42.25 -62.03
CA ALA A 4 -48.91 -42.41 -63.19
C ALA A 4 -48.15 -41.11 -63.48
N ALA A 5 -46.84 -41.20 -63.71
CA ALA A 5 -46.03 -40.04 -64.06
C ALA A 5 -46.48 -39.51 -65.44
N GLY A 6 -46.43 -38.18 -65.62
CA GLY A 6 -46.70 -37.57 -66.93
C GLY A 6 -45.71 -38.03 -67.99
N ASP A 7 -46.06 -37.90 -69.28
CA ASP A 7 -45.19 -38.27 -70.40
C ASP A 7 -43.93 -37.38 -70.43
N ARG A 8 -42.75 -37.99 -70.35
CA ARG A 8 -41.44 -37.32 -70.26
C ARG A 8 -40.37 -38.13 -70.99
N SER A 9 -39.36 -37.44 -71.50
CA SER A 9 -38.23 -38.07 -72.18
C SER A 9 -37.30 -38.85 -71.24
N GLU A 10 -37.26 -38.49 -69.96
CA GLU A 10 -36.41 -39.09 -68.92
C GLU A 10 -37.19 -39.18 -67.61
N TYR A 11 -36.98 -40.26 -66.86
CA TYR A 11 -37.58 -40.49 -65.55
C TYR A 11 -36.48 -40.81 -64.55
N PHE A 12 -36.61 -40.29 -63.32
CA PHE A 12 -35.66 -40.51 -62.24
C PHE A 12 -36.38 -41.09 -61.02
N PRO A 13 -36.86 -42.35 -61.10
CA PRO A 13 -37.52 -43.00 -59.98
C PRO A 13 -36.53 -43.29 -58.86
N VAL A 14 -36.96 -43.13 -57.61
CA VAL A 14 -36.18 -43.61 -56.46
C VAL A 14 -36.17 -45.15 -56.48
N THR A 15 -35.03 -45.75 -56.80
CA THR A 15 -34.85 -47.20 -56.91
C THR A 15 -34.30 -47.84 -55.63
N TYR A 16 -33.66 -47.06 -54.77
CA TYR A 16 -33.09 -47.48 -53.49
C TYR A 16 -33.21 -46.35 -52.46
N ILE A 17 -33.48 -46.69 -51.20
CA ILE A 17 -33.57 -45.73 -50.09
C ILE A 17 -33.12 -46.38 -48.78
N GLU A 18 -32.35 -45.64 -47.98
CA GLU A 18 -31.86 -46.07 -46.66
C GLU A 18 -32.01 -44.91 -45.66
N PRO A 19 -32.65 -45.10 -44.48
CA PRO A 19 -33.35 -46.32 -44.07
C PRO A 19 -34.69 -46.49 -44.80
N LEU A 20 -35.03 -47.73 -45.15
CA LEU A 20 -36.32 -48.04 -45.80
C LEU A 20 -37.52 -47.76 -44.89
N ARG A 21 -37.40 -48.06 -43.60
CA ARG A 21 -38.49 -47.94 -42.62
C ARG A 21 -38.93 -46.49 -42.48
N GLY A 22 -40.20 -46.20 -42.76
CA GLY A 22 -40.78 -44.85 -42.72
C GLY A 22 -40.64 -44.06 -44.03
N ASN A 23 -39.86 -44.57 -45.00
CA ASN A 23 -39.61 -43.93 -46.30
C ASN A 23 -40.15 -44.72 -47.49
N GLU A 24 -41.01 -45.70 -47.25
CA GLU A 24 -41.52 -46.63 -48.27
C GLU A 24 -42.31 -45.89 -49.37
N VAL A 25 -42.93 -44.75 -49.03
CA VAL A 25 -43.71 -43.92 -49.95
C VAL A 25 -42.83 -43.22 -51.01
N ALA A 26 -41.53 -43.06 -50.74
CA ALA A 26 -40.60 -42.44 -51.68
C ALA A 26 -40.15 -43.40 -52.79
N LEU A 27 -40.25 -44.73 -52.60
CA LEU A 27 -39.84 -45.71 -53.62
C LEU A 27 -40.70 -45.59 -54.88
N GLY A 28 -40.05 -45.57 -56.03
CA GLY A 28 -40.69 -45.39 -57.34
C GLY A 28 -41.20 -43.96 -57.60
N TYR A 29 -41.04 -43.03 -56.67
CA TYR A 29 -41.36 -41.62 -56.89
C TYR A 29 -40.40 -41.03 -57.92
N ASP A 30 -40.94 -40.48 -59.01
CA ASP A 30 -40.12 -39.78 -60.01
C ASP A 30 -39.71 -38.40 -59.46
N LEU A 31 -38.41 -38.24 -59.19
CA LEU A 31 -37.84 -37.03 -58.63
C LEU A 31 -37.93 -35.84 -59.60
N ALA A 32 -37.99 -36.07 -60.92
CA ALA A 32 -38.17 -35.00 -61.90
C ALA A 32 -39.64 -34.53 -62.03
N SER A 33 -40.55 -35.09 -61.23
CA SER A 33 -41.95 -34.67 -61.22
C SER A 33 -42.20 -33.29 -60.62
N ASP A 34 -41.30 -32.85 -59.73
CA ASP A 34 -41.28 -31.52 -59.15
C ASP A 34 -40.26 -30.61 -59.87
N SER A 35 -40.63 -29.36 -60.14
CA SER A 35 -39.77 -28.41 -60.89
C SER A 35 -38.49 -28.05 -60.12
N THR A 36 -38.56 -27.87 -58.80
CA THR A 36 -37.42 -27.53 -57.95
C THR A 36 -36.40 -28.67 -57.93
N ARG A 37 -36.88 -29.92 -57.79
CA ARG A 37 -36.04 -31.12 -57.86
C ARG A 37 -35.44 -31.33 -59.24
N ARG A 38 -36.24 -31.19 -60.30
CA ARG A 38 -35.78 -31.35 -61.69
C ARG A 38 -34.67 -30.37 -62.06
N ILE A 39 -34.79 -29.09 -61.67
CA ILE A 39 -33.74 -28.09 -61.93
C ILE A 39 -32.42 -28.48 -61.23
N ALA A 40 -32.49 -28.98 -60.00
CA ALA A 40 -31.30 -29.43 -59.27
C ALA A 40 -30.68 -30.69 -59.91
N LEU A 41 -31.49 -31.67 -60.32
CA LEU A 41 -31.06 -32.88 -61.03
C LEU A 41 -30.36 -32.57 -62.36
N GLU A 42 -30.97 -31.73 -63.19
CA GLU A 42 -30.42 -31.31 -64.48
C GLU A 42 -29.09 -30.57 -64.28
N ARG A 43 -29.03 -29.69 -63.27
CA ARG A 43 -27.81 -28.95 -62.93
C ARG A 43 -26.69 -29.86 -62.42
N ALA A 44 -27.00 -30.80 -61.53
CA ALA A 44 -26.04 -31.80 -61.06
C ALA A 44 -25.44 -32.55 -62.26
N ARG A 45 -26.29 -33.11 -63.13
CA ARG A 45 -25.86 -33.81 -64.35
C ARG A 45 -25.03 -32.96 -65.29
N ASP A 46 -25.44 -31.72 -65.54
CA ASP A 46 -24.78 -30.89 -66.54
C ASP A 46 -23.43 -30.36 -66.03
N THR A 47 -23.33 -30.09 -64.72
CA THR A 47 -22.10 -29.58 -64.09
C THR A 47 -21.12 -30.66 -63.64
N GLY A 48 -21.59 -31.88 -63.39
CA GLY A 48 -20.79 -32.95 -62.77
C GLY A 48 -20.47 -32.70 -61.30
N LYS A 49 -21.15 -31.76 -60.65
CA LYS A 49 -20.94 -31.38 -59.24
C LYS A 49 -22.21 -31.59 -58.43
N LEU A 50 -22.06 -31.59 -57.10
CA LEU A 50 -23.19 -31.57 -56.18
C LEU A 50 -24.10 -30.37 -56.48
N ALA A 51 -25.41 -30.62 -56.62
CA ALA A 51 -26.39 -29.55 -56.75
C ALA A 51 -27.53 -29.71 -55.72
N ALA A 52 -27.88 -28.61 -55.06
CA ALA A 52 -28.90 -28.60 -54.00
C ALA A 52 -30.21 -27.94 -54.47
N THR A 53 -31.36 -28.36 -53.94
CA THR A 53 -32.64 -27.68 -54.18
C THR A 53 -32.73 -26.33 -53.46
N ALA A 54 -33.77 -25.54 -53.76
CA ALA A 54 -34.21 -24.53 -52.79
C ALA A 54 -34.88 -25.25 -51.60
N ARG A 55 -35.35 -24.50 -50.59
CA ARG A 55 -36.16 -25.09 -49.52
C ARG A 55 -37.36 -25.83 -50.11
N ILE A 56 -37.60 -27.04 -49.63
CA ILE A 56 -38.76 -27.87 -49.95
C ILE A 56 -39.44 -28.31 -48.66
N ARG A 57 -40.73 -28.66 -48.76
CA ARG A 57 -41.45 -29.36 -47.70
C ARG A 57 -41.64 -30.80 -48.12
N LEU A 58 -41.33 -31.74 -47.23
CA LEU A 58 -41.48 -33.16 -47.54
C LEU A 58 -42.93 -33.58 -47.31
N VAL A 59 -43.45 -34.44 -48.18
CA VAL A 59 -44.84 -34.93 -48.11
C VAL A 59 -45.11 -35.75 -46.84
N GLN A 60 -44.05 -36.19 -46.15
CA GLN A 60 -44.09 -36.98 -44.91
C GLN A 60 -44.12 -36.13 -43.63
N GLU A 61 -44.05 -34.79 -43.72
CA GLU A 61 -44.04 -33.89 -42.55
C GLU A 61 -45.47 -33.51 -42.15
N VAL A 62 -45.94 -33.97 -40.98
CA VAL A 62 -47.36 -33.83 -40.55
C VAL A 62 -47.54 -33.01 -39.25
N ALA A 63 -46.53 -32.37 -38.66
CA ALA A 63 -46.78 -31.62 -37.41
C ALA A 63 -46.04 -30.29 -37.21
N GLU A 64 -44.79 -30.12 -37.64
CA GLU A 64 -44.06 -28.86 -37.48
C GLU A 64 -43.28 -28.60 -38.77
N ALA A 65 -43.56 -27.47 -39.43
CA ALA A 65 -43.17 -27.22 -40.82
C ALA A 65 -41.68 -26.89 -40.95
N GLN A 66 -40.79 -27.84 -40.71
CA GLN A 66 -39.35 -27.67 -40.92
C GLN A 66 -39.03 -27.59 -42.41
N TYR A 67 -38.05 -26.76 -42.79
CA TYR A 67 -37.59 -26.69 -44.16
C TYR A 67 -36.54 -27.77 -44.42
N SER A 68 -36.69 -28.46 -45.54
CA SER A 68 -35.76 -29.47 -46.02
C SER A 68 -35.09 -29.03 -47.31
N PHE A 69 -33.95 -29.60 -47.65
CA PHE A 69 -33.33 -29.46 -48.97
C PHE A 69 -32.79 -30.82 -49.42
N LEU A 70 -32.72 -30.99 -50.74
CA LEU A 70 -32.18 -32.19 -51.37
C LEU A 70 -30.84 -31.86 -52.00
N ALA A 71 -29.87 -32.77 -51.86
CA ALA A 71 -28.57 -32.66 -52.52
C ALA A 71 -28.39 -33.82 -53.50
N PHE A 72 -28.15 -33.49 -54.76
CA PHE A 72 -27.96 -34.46 -55.84
C PHE A 72 -26.50 -34.52 -56.25
N LEU A 73 -25.92 -35.71 -56.20
CA LEU A 73 -24.59 -36.00 -56.74
C LEU A 73 -24.75 -36.93 -57.95
N PRO A 74 -24.35 -36.52 -59.16
CA PRO A 74 -24.50 -37.35 -60.35
C PRO A 74 -23.47 -38.49 -60.34
N ILE A 75 -23.87 -39.67 -60.80
CA ILE A 75 -23.00 -40.84 -61.01
C ILE A 75 -22.94 -41.11 -62.51
N TYR A 76 -21.72 -41.19 -63.06
CA TYR A 76 -21.49 -41.49 -64.47
C TYR A 76 -20.80 -42.84 -64.65
N ASP A 77 -21.10 -43.53 -65.73
CA ASP A 77 -20.54 -44.85 -66.12
C ASP A 77 -19.10 -44.76 -66.68
N ALA A 78 -18.20 -44.01 -66.00
CA ALA A 78 -16.81 -43.84 -66.45
C ALA A 78 -15.80 -43.58 -65.32
N THR A 79 -14.62 -44.22 -65.40
CA THR A 79 -13.51 -44.15 -64.44
C THR A 79 -12.50 -43.01 -64.69
N SER A 80 -12.83 -42.02 -65.54
CA SER A 80 -11.95 -40.88 -65.87
C SER A 80 -12.52 -39.53 -65.38
N ASP A 81 -11.65 -38.52 -65.26
CA ASP A 81 -11.93 -37.22 -64.64
C ASP A 81 -13.23 -36.55 -65.17
N GLN A 82 -14.26 -36.58 -64.32
CA GLN A 82 -15.63 -36.13 -64.60
C GLN A 82 -15.70 -34.63 -64.91
N SER A 83 -14.73 -33.85 -64.42
CA SER A 83 -14.71 -32.39 -64.56
C SER A 83 -14.40 -31.91 -65.98
N ALA A 84 -13.79 -32.75 -66.82
CA ALA A 84 -13.37 -32.43 -68.19
C ALA A 84 -14.29 -32.97 -69.31
N MET A 85 -15.35 -33.71 -68.98
CA MET A 85 -16.27 -34.28 -69.98
C MET A 85 -17.15 -33.20 -70.65
N PRO A 86 -17.31 -33.22 -71.99
CA PRO A 86 -18.29 -32.36 -72.68
C PRO A 86 -19.72 -32.61 -72.21
N LEU A 87 -20.56 -31.57 -72.21
CA LEU A 87 -21.96 -31.63 -71.74
C LEU A 87 -22.76 -32.78 -72.36
N ALA A 88 -22.64 -32.98 -73.67
CA ALA A 88 -23.35 -34.06 -74.38
C ALA A 88 -22.94 -35.46 -73.88
N ALA A 89 -21.65 -35.66 -73.58
CA ALA A 89 -21.14 -36.91 -73.04
C ALA A 89 -21.64 -37.15 -71.62
N ARG A 90 -21.68 -36.11 -70.76
CA ARG A 90 -22.23 -36.21 -69.40
C ARG A 90 -23.69 -36.67 -69.40
N ARG A 91 -24.51 -36.18 -70.33
CA ARG A 91 -25.92 -36.57 -70.41
C ARG A 91 -26.12 -38.02 -70.85
N GLN A 92 -25.26 -38.51 -71.75
CA GLN A 92 -25.33 -39.90 -72.25
C GLN A 92 -24.77 -40.93 -71.26
N LEU A 93 -23.75 -40.56 -70.50
CA LEU A 93 -23.05 -41.44 -69.57
C LEU A 93 -23.60 -41.38 -68.14
N LEU A 94 -24.69 -40.66 -67.90
CA LEU A 94 -25.31 -40.59 -66.58
C LEU A 94 -25.95 -41.94 -66.24
N ASP A 95 -25.46 -42.58 -65.19
CA ASP A 95 -25.98 -43.86 -64.68
C ASP A 95 -27.06 -43.64 -63.61
N GLY A 96 -26.91 -42.58 -62.80
CA GLY A 96 -27.89 -42.24 -61.78
C GLY A 96 -27.46 -41.09 -60.88
N TYR A 97 -28.08 -40.99 -59.70
CA TYR A 97 -27.74 -39.99 -58.69
C TYR A 97 -27.68 -40.60 -57.31
N VAL A 98 -26.75 -40.13 -56.48
CA VAL A 98 -26.89 -40.21 -55.02
C VAL A 98 -27.72 -39.01 -54.57
N LEU A 99 -28.79 -39.27 -53.84
CA LEU A 99 -29.67 -38.26 -53.25
C LEU A 99 -29.46 -38.23 -51.74
N GLY A 100 -29.05 -37.07 -51.21
CA GLY A 100 -29.14 -36.77 -49.78
C GLY A 100 -30.39 -35.95 -49.46
N VAL A 101 -31.13 -36.35 -48.43
CA VAL A 101 -32.30 -35.62 -47.91
C VAL A 101 -31.91 -35.03 -46.57
N PHE A 102 -31.93 -33.70 -46.45
CA PHE A 102 -31.48 -33.01 -45.25
C PHE A 102 -32.57 -32.08 -44.73
N ARG A 103 -32.81 -32.16 -43.42
CA ARG A 103 -33.59 -31.16 -42.68
C ARG A 103 -32.64 -30.10 -42.16
N VAL A 104 -32.99 -28.83 -42.37
CA VAL A 104 -32.13 -27.73 -41.92
C VAL A 104 -31.99 -27.73 -40.39
N ALA A 105 -33.08 -28.01 -39.67
CA ALA A 105 -33.07 -28.08 -38.21
C ALA A 105 -32.08 -29.15 -37.69
N ASP A 106 -32.26 -30.40 -38.10
CA ASP A 106 -31.41 -31.52 -37.68
C ASP A 106 -29.92 -31.25 -37.93
N VAL A 107 -29.56 -30.76 -39.13
CA VAL A 107 -28.16 -30.47 -39.50
C VAL A 107 -27.54 -29.42 -38.57
N VAL A 108 -28.33 -28.40 -38.22
CA VAL A 108 -27.87 -27.27 -37.41
C VAL A 108 -27.79 -27.65 -35.94
N GLU A 109 -28.82 -28.30 -35.40
CA GLU A 109 -28.88 -28.73 -34.01
C GLU A 109 -27.79 -29.76 -33.70
N GLU A 110 -27.55 -30.73 -34.60
CA GLU A 110 -26.49 -31.72 -34.46
C GLU A 110 -25.10 -31.08 -34.53
N ALA A 111 -24.89 -30.11 -35.43
CA ALA A 111 -23.61 -29.40 -35.53
C ALA A 111 -23.27 -28.54 -34.29
N LEU A 112 -24.27 -28.20 -33.47
CA LEU A 112 -24.13 -27.31 -32.32
C LEU A 112 -24.32 -28.02 -30.97
N GLN A 113 -24.52 -29.33 -30.97
CA GLN A 113 -24.84 -30.10 -29.77
C GLN A 113 -23.82 -29.90 -28.61
N ASP A 114 -22.54 -29.67 -28.93
CA ASP A 114 -21.47 -29.47 -27.95
C ASP A 114 -21.17 -27.99 -27.64
N LEU A 115 -21.87 -27.05 -28.27
CA LEU A 115 -21.65 -25.62 -28.13
C LEU A 115 -22.75 -24.98 -27.28
N ASN A 116 -22.37 -24.45 -26.12
CA ASN A 116 -23.27 -23.74 -25.23
C ASN A 116 -22.91 -22.25 -25.20
N TYR A 117 -23.43 -21.50 -26.17
CA TYR A 117 -23.27 -20.06 -26.26
C TYR A 117 -24.64 -19.39 -26.38
N ASP A 118 -24.81 -18.25 -25.70
CA ASP A 118 -26.00 -17.40 -25.76
C ASP A 118 -26.06 -16.57 -27.05
N ILE A 119 -26.00 -17.26 -28.19
CA ILE A 119 -25.97 -16.66 -29.54
C ILE A 119 -27.10 -17.28 -30.36
N ASP A 120 -28.03 -16.44 -30.78
CA ASP A 120 -29.06 -16.79 -31.74
C ASP A 120 -28.49 -16.64 -33.16
N PHE A 121 -28.99 -17.41 -34.13
CA PHE A 121 -28.62 -17.15 -35.53
C PHE A 121 -29.73 -17.45 -36.53
N PHE A 122 -29.64 -16.77 -37.67
CA PHE A 122 -30.64 -16.82 -38.74
C PHE A 122 -30.00 -17.32 -40.03
N ILE A 123 -30.61 -18.32 -40.65
CA ILE A 123 -30.10 -18.95 -41.86
C ILE A 123 -30.96 -18.52 -43.04
N THR A 124 -30.30 -17.96 -44.07
CA THR A 124 -30.96 -17.53 -45.30
C THR A 124 -30.23 -18.02 -46.56
N ASP A 125 -30.96 -18.43 -47.59
CA ASP A 125 -30.43 -18.73 -48.92
C ASP A 125 -30.48 -17.48 -49.82
N ARG A 126 -29.33 -16.87 -50.08
CA ARG A 126 -29.21 -15.66 -50.91
C ARG A 126 -29.49 -15.92 -52.39
N THR A 127 -29.47 -17.18 -52.82
CA THR A 127 -29.72 -17.57 -54.22
C THR A 127 -31.18 -17.95 -54.47
N ALA A 128 -32.01 -18.02 -53.42
CA ALA A 128 -33.42 -18.30 -53.51
C ALA A 128 -34.23 -17.03 -53.87
N SER A 129 -35.47 -17.24 -54.30
CA SER A 129 -36.41 -16.13 -54.50
C SER A 129 -36.66 -15.40 -53.16
N PRO A 130 -36.98 -14.09 -53.14
CA PRO A 130 -37.14 -13.34 -51.89
C PRO A 130 -38.09 -13.98 -50.86
N GLN A 131 -39.12 -14.69 -51.32
CA GLN A 131 -40.10 -15.37 -50.47
C GLN A 131 -39.61 -16.73 -49.95
N GLU A 132 -38.46 -17.22 -50.40
CA GLU A 132 -37.89 -18.52 -50.10
C GLU A 132 -36.50 -18.45 -49.48
N GLN A 133 -36.00 -17.25 -49.17
CA GLN A 133 -34.66 -17.08 -48.59
C GLN A 133 -34.59 -17.64 -47.18
N PHE A 134 -35.63 -17.52 -46.35
CA PHE A 134 -35.58 -18.00 -44.97
C PHE A 134 -35.53 -19.53 -44.89
N LEU A 135 -34.49 -20.06 -44.23
CA LEU A 135 -34.28 -21.49 -44.02
C LEU A 135 -34.52 -21.93 -42.56
N GLY A 136 -34.32 -21.04 -41.59
CA GLY A 136 -34.57 -21.31 -40.18
C GLY A 136 -33.89 -20.29 -39.26
N ALA A 137 -34.30 -20.26 -38.00
CA ALA A 137 -33.66 -19.48 -36.94
C ALA A 137 -33.39 -20.38 -35.74
N TYR A 138 -32.18 -20.33 -35.20
CA TYR A 138 -31.80 -21.03 -33.98
C TYR A 138 -31.92 -20.10 -32.78
N GLU A 139 -32.62 -20.57 -31.76
CA GLU A 139 -32.75 -19.88 -30.47
C GLU A 139 -31.86 -20.58 -29.45
N SER A 140 -30.93 -19.82 -28.87
CA SER A 140 -29.98 -20.34 -27.86
C SER A 140 -30.67 -20.75 -26.56
N GLU A 141 -31.78 -20.09 -26.19
CA GLU A 141 -32.55 -20.38 -24.97
C GLU A 141 -33.25 -21.75 -25.02
N SER A 142 -33.85 -22.08 -26.17
CA SER A 142 -34.56 -23.35 -26.39
C SER A 142 -33.67 -24.44 -27.00
N GLN A 143 -32.50 -24.06 -27.52
CA GLN A 143 -31.56 -24.91 -28.27
C GLN A 143 -32.23 -25.62 -29.47
N GLN A 144 -33.15 -24.93 -30.15
CA GLN A 144 -33.94 -25.48 -31.25
C GLN A 144 -33.96 -24.54 -32.45
N VAL A 145 -34.11 -25.13 -33.64
CA VAL A 145 -34.32 -24.39 -34.88
C VAL A 145 -35.81 -24.24 -35.16
N ILE A 146 -36.29 -23.00 -35.14
CA ILE A 146 -37.64 -22.63 -35.54
C ILE A 146 -37.69 -22.30 -37.03
N SER A 147 -38.73 -22.79 -37.71
CA SER A 147 -38.97 -22.58 -39.15
C SER A 147 -40.09 -21.58 -39.45
N ILE A 148 -40.62 -20.94 -38.41
CA ILE A 148 -41.62 -19.88 -38.53
C ILE A 148 -40.88 -18.58 -38.80
N GLU A 149 -41.13 -17.99 -39.97
CA GLU A 149 -40.63 -16.66 -40.33
C GLU A 149 -41.41 -15.62 -39.50
N ASN A 150 -40.97 -15.40 -38.26
CA ASN A 150 -41.51 -14.35 -37.40
C ASN A 150 -40.76 -13.04 -37.67
N SER A 151 -41.45 -11.91 -37.78
CA SER A 151 -40.86 -10.62 -38.21
C SER A 151 -39.81 -10.04 -37.24
N ASP A 152 -39.76 -10.55 -36.01
CA ASP A 152 -39.00 -9.98 -34.89
C ASP A 152 -37.47 -9.97 -35.11
N TRP A 153 -36.92 -10.85 -35.95
CA TRP A 153 -35.48 -10.92 -36.16
C TRP A 153 -34.93 -9.78 -37.03
N GLN A 154 -35.73 -9.29 -37.98
CA GLN A 154 -35.36 -8.14 -38.81
C GLN A 154 -35.28 -6.85 -37.97
N GLU A 155 -36.07 -6.77 -36.89
CA GLU A 155 -36.02 -5.66 -35.94
C GLU A 155 -34.79 -5.73 -35.02
N ARG A 156 -34.39 -6.94 -34.59
CA ARG A 156 -33.20 -7.16 -33.74
C ARG A 156 -31.88 -6.77 -34.41
N LEU A 157 -31.81 -6.85 -35.74
CA LEU A 157 -30.65 -6.40 -36.54
C LEU A 157 -30.30 -4.92 -36.37
N GLY A 158 -31.27 -4.07 -35.97
CA GLY A 158 -31.08 -2.63 -35.84
C GLY A 158 -30.71 -2.13 -34.45
N GLN A 159 -30.74 -2.98 -33.41
CA GLN A 159 -30.71 -2.54 -32.01
C GLN A 159 -29.41 -2.84 -31.24
N GLY A 160 -28.42 -3.51 -31.83
CA GLY A 160 -27.23 -4.00 -31.12
C GLY A 160 -25.93 -3.25 -31.43
N ALA A 161 -25.21 -2.79 -30.41
CA ALA A 161 -23.88 -2.17 -30.51
C ALA A 161 -22.74 -3.14 -30.94
N LEU A 162 -23.01 -4.46 -30.99
CA LEU A 162 -22.01 -5.50 -31.27
C LEU A 162 -21.88 -5.83 -32.77
N CYS A 163 -22.91 -5.56 -33.57
CA CYS A 163 -22.94 -5.81 -35.01
C CYS A 163 -23.32 -4.50 -35.73
N PRO A 164 -22.37 -3.59 -35.99
CA PRO A 164 -22.67 -2.28 -36.57
C PRO A 164 -23.28 -2.37 -37.98
N THR A 165 -22.96 -3.45 -38.73
CA THR A 165 -23.67 -3.81 -39.96
C THR A 165 -24.02 -5.30 -39.96
N SER A 166 -25.08 -5.69 -40.68
CA SER A 166 -25.44 -7.10 -40.83
C SER A 166 -24.33 -7.92 -41.51
N ALA A 167 -23.48 -7.29 -42.33
CA ALA A 167 -22.36 -7.95 -43.00
C ALA A 167 -21.27 -8.44 -42.02
N ASP A 168 -21.02 -7.71 -40.94
CA ASP A 168 -19.94 -8.03 -39.97
C ASP A 168 -20.25 -9.28 -39.14
N CYS A 169 -21.53 -9.61 -39.00
CA CYS A 169 -22.01 -10.75 -38.23
C CYS A 169 -22.65 -11.84 -39.10
N THR A 170 -22.43 -11.78 -40.43
CA THR A 170 -22.93 -12.79 -41.36
C THR A 170 -21.80 -13.67 -41.88
N LEU A 171 -21.88 -14.97 -41.63
CA LEU A 171 -21.04 -15.98 -42.26
C LEU A 171 -21.71 -16.46 -43.55
N ALA A 172 -20.98 -16.40 -44.66
CA ALA A 172 -21.42 -17.01 -45.91
C ALA A 172 -20.91 -18.45 -46.01
N VAL A 173 -21.80 -19.39 -46.35
CA VAL A 173 -21.49 -20.81 -46.54
C VAL A 173 -22.04 -21.26 -47.89
N SER A 174 -21.17 -21.77 -48.76
CA SER A 174 -21.58 -22.31 -50.06
C SER A 174 -21.92 -23.80 -49.93
N PHE A 175 -23.13 -24.19 -50.35
CA PHE A 175 -23.57 -25.58 -50.42
C PHE A 175 -24.04 -25.93 -51.84
N GLY A 176 -23.20 -26.67 -52.57
CA GLY A 176 -23.38 -26.89 -54.01
C GLY A 176 -23.29 -25.56 -54.77
N GLN A 177 -24.43 -25.09 -55.27
CA GLN A 177 -24.58 -23.78 -55.93
C GLN A 177 -25.38 -22.76 -55.11
N ARG A 178 -25.77 -23.12 -53.89
CA ARG A 178 -26.52 -22.25 -52.98
C ARG A 178 -25.53 -21.47 -52.12
N GLU A 179 -25.79 -20.18 -51.97
CA GLU A 179 -25.04 -19.29 -51.09
C GLU A 179 -25.89 -19.01 -49.86
N TRP A 180 -25.58 -19.68 -48.77
CA TRP A 180 -26.25 -19.47 -47.50
C TRP A 180 -25.56 -18.39 -46.69
N ALA A 181 -26.34 -17.67 -45.92
CA ALA A 181 -25.90 -16.62 -45.04
C ALA A 181 -26.45 -16.89 -43.65
N ILE A 182 -25.54 -17.10 -42.71
CA ILE A 182 -25.81 -17.35 -41.30
C ILE A 182 -25.49 -16.06 -40.56
N LEU A 183 -26.52 -15.38 -40.08
CA LEU A 183 -26.40 -14.16 -39.31
C LEU A 183 -26.40 -14.50 -37.82
N PHE A 184 -25.34 -14.15 -37.09
CA PHE A 184 -25.23 -14.34 -35.64
C PHE A 184 -25.69 -13.09 -34.89
N LEU A 185 -26.54 -13.25 -33.87
CA LEU A 185 -27.02 -12.19 -33.00
C LEU A 185 -26.85 -12.60 -31.53
N PRO A 186 -26.43 -11.68 -30.64
CA PRO A 186 -26.41 -11.97 -29.21
C PRO A 186 -27.83 -12.20 -28.69
N ALA A 187 -28.00 -13.25 -27.88
CA ALA A 187 -29.25 -13.49 -27.17
C ALA A 187 -29.45 -12.42 -26.08
N PRO A 188 -30.69 -12.17 -25.61
CA PRO A 188 -30.97 -11.12 -24.62
C PRO A 188 -30.17 -11.24 -23.31
N ASN A 189 -29.79 -12.46 -22.94
CA ASN A 189 -28.99 -12.80 -21.75
C ASN A 189 -27.47 -12.68 -21.97
N TYR A 190 -26.98 -12.56 -23.21
CA TYR A 190 -25.53 -12.58 -23.54
C TYR A 190 -24.69 -11.55 -22.77
N VAL A 191 -25.25 -10.36 -22.49
CA VAL A 191 -24.55 -9.27 -21.78
C VAL A 191 -24.76 -9.33 -20.26
N ALA A 192 -25.81 -10.02 -19.77
CA ALA A 192 -26.13 -10.07 -18.35
C ALA A 192 -25.08 -10.84 -17.52
N ASP A 193 -24.42 -11.82 -18.13
CA ASP A 193 -23.35 -12.61 -17.51
C ASP A 193 -21.99 -11.88 -17.46
N TRP A 194 -21.83 -10.79 -18.22
CA TRP A 194 -20.67 -9.91 -18.15
C TRP A 194 -20.76 -8.95 -16.95
N GLN A 195 -20.59 -9.49 -15.75
CA GLN A 195 -20.56 -8.71 -14.51
C GLN A 195 -19.17 -8.05 -14.29
N PRO A 196 -19.05 -6.70 -14.27
CA PRO A 196 -17.75 -6.00 -14.21
C PRO A 196 -17.13 -5.94 -12.80
N TRP A 197 -17.57 -6.79 -11.87
CA TRP A 197 -17.11 -6.76 -10.48
C TRP A 197 -15.58 -6.92 -10.37
N GLY A 198 -14.95 -7.64 -11.29
CA GLY A 198 -13.49 -7.81 -11.33
C GLY A 198 -12.73 -6.50 -11.48
N ALA A 199 -13.21 -5.56 -12.31
CA ALA A 199 -12.54 -4.28 -12.53
C ALA A 199 -12.60 -3.38 -11.30
N ILE A 200 -13.79 -3.29 -10.68
CA ILE A 200 -14.00 -2.50 -9.46
C ILE A 200 -13.20 -3.08 -8.30
N ALA A 201 -13.23 -4.41 -8.11
CA ALA A 201 -12.46 -5.09 -7.08
C ALA A 201 -10.95 -4.84 -7.24
N THR A 202 -10.42 -4.93 -8.46
CA THR A 202 -9.01 -4.67 -8.76
C THR A 202 -8.62 -3.24 -8.40
N LEU A 203 -9.46 -2.25 -8.75
CA LEU A 203 -9.23 -0.85 -8.43
C LEU A 203 -9.26 -0.60 -6.91
N CYS A 204 -10.23 -1.17 -6.20
CA CYS A 204 -10.33 -1.05 -4.74
C CYS A 204 -9.13 -1.67 -4.04
N ILE A 205 -8.69 -2.86 -4.46
CA ILE A 205 -7.50 -3.53 -3.92
C ILE A 205 -6.24 -2.69 -4.18
N GLY A 206 -6.06 -2.21 -5.41
CA GLY A 206 -4.93 -1.35 -5.77
C GLY A 206 -4.89 -0.06 -4.96
N PHE A 207 -6.04 0.58 -4.75
CA PHE A 207 -6.15 1.79 -3.93
C PHE A 207 -5.80 1.53 -2.46
N LEU A 208 -6.36 0.46 -1.86
CA LEU A 208 -6.06 0.08 -0.48
C LEU A 208 -4.58 -0.25 -0.26
N LEU A 209 -3.96 -0.99 -1.20
CA LEU A 209 -2.53 -1.28 -1.15
C LEU A 209 -1.69 -0.01 -1.24
N THR A 210 -2.02 0.90 -2.15
CA THR A 210 -1.29 2.16 -2.32
C THR A 210 -1.35 3.01 -1.05
N VAL A 211 -2.55 3.20 -0.48
CA VAL A 211 -2.73 3.94 0.78
C VAL A 211 -1.96 3.28 1.94
N GLY A 212 -2.01 1.95 2.04
CA GLY A 212 -1.29 1.19 3.06
C GLY A 212 0.22 1.35 2.97
N VAL A 213 0.80 1.23 1.76
CA VAL A 213 2.23 1.41 1.52
C VAL A 213 2.66 2.84 1.81
N THR A 214 1.92 3.84 1.35
CA THR A 214 2.23 5.26 1.63
C THR A 214 2.19 5.55 3.14
N GLY A 215 1.17 5.06 3.85
CA GLY A 215 1.08 5.21 5.30
C GLY A 215 2.23 4.52 6.04
N PHE A 216 2.63 3.33 5.60
CA PHE A 216 3.77 2.60 6.16
C PHE A 216 5.10 3.35 5.95
N VAL A 217 5.37 3.83 4.74
CA VAL A 217 6.59 4.58 4.42
C VAL A 217 6.66 5.88 5.22
N TRP A 218 5.55 6.61 5.32
CA TRP A 218 5.48 7.85 6.10
C TRP A 218 5.73 7.61 7.60
N ARG A 219 5.14 6.55 8.17
CA ARG A 219 5.38 6.13 9.55
C ARG A 219 6.85 5.71 9.79
N SER A 220 7.46 5.05 8.81
CA SER A 220 8.86 4.62 8.89
C SER A 220 9.82 5.81 8.89
N GLN A 221 9.62 6.78 7.98
CA GLN A 221 10.46 7.98 7.90
C GLN A 221 10.39 8.81 9.18
N THR A 222 9.19 9.07 9.69
CA THR A 222 9.01 9.82 10.95
C THR A 222 9.67 9.15 12.15
N THR A 223 9.72 7.82 12.19
CA THR A 223 10.45 7.08 13.23
C THR A 223 11.96 7.21 13.06
N LEU A 224 12.45 7.11 11.82
CA LEU A 224 13.87 7.26 11.50
C LEU A 224 14.40 8.64 11.86
N ASP A 225 13.67 9.70 11.52
CA ASP A 225 14.09 11.08 11.80
C ASP A 225 14.20 11.33 13.31
N ARG A 226 13.24 10.85 14.11
CA ARG A 226 13.32 10.92 15.59
C ARG A 226 14.53 10.17 16.14
N THR A 227 14.81 8.98 15.63
CA THR A 227 15.99 8.22 16.08
C THR A 227 17.31 8.89 15.68
N ARG A 228 17.36 9.57 14.53
CA ARG A 228 18.52 10.36 14.10
C ARG A 228 18.72 11.58 14.97
N GLU A 229 17.68 12.34 15.26
CA GLU A 229 17.75 13.50 16.16
C GLU A 229 18.31 13.10 17.54
N LEU A 230 17.79 12.02 18.13
CA LEU A 230 18.31 11.48 19.39
C LEU A 230 19.77 11.02 19.29
N SER A 231 20.12 10.35 18.19
CA SER A 231 21.50 9.91 17.93
C SER A 231 22.46 11.10 17.79
N ASP A 232 22.06 12.14 17.06
CA ASP A 232 22.86 13.34 16.85
C ASP A 232 23.05 14.13 18.15
N LEU A 233 22.00 14.24 18.98
CA LEU A 233 22.10 14.82 20.32
C LEU A 233 23.09 14.03 21.19
N LYS A 234 23.01 12.70 21.16
CA LYS A 234 23.93 11.82 21.90
C LYS A 234 25.38 11.97 21.43
N ILE A 235 25.62 12.04 20.12
CA ILE A 235 26.97 12.28 19.56
C ILE A 235 27.50 13.65 20.00
N ARG A 236 26.66 14.70 19.92
CA ARG A 236 27.03 16.06 20.38
C ARG A 236 27.37 16.06 21.87
N PHE A 237 26.57 15.39 22.70
CA PHE A 237 26.80 15.23 24.13
C PHE A 237 28.19 14.62 24.42
N PHE A 238 28.53 13.49 23.80
CA PHE A 238 29.83 12.83 24.02
C PHE A 238 31.01 13.63 23.46
N SER A 239 30.83 14.33 22.35
CA SER A 239 31.85 15.21 21.78
C SER A 239 32.16 16.38 22.71
N MET A 240 31.13 17.04 23.26
CA MET A 240 31.29 18.12 24.22
C MET A 240 31.92 17.64 25.53
N ALA A 241 31.47 16.49 26.06
CA ALA A 241 32.07 15.86 27.23
C ALA A 241 33.57 15.61 27.04
N SER A 242 33.96 15.06 25.88
CA SER A 242 35.36 14.77 25.56
C SER A 242 36.22 16.04 25.52
N HIS A 243 35.68 17.14 24.98
CA HIS A 243 36.36 18.43 24.94
C HIS A 243 36.54 19.02 26.34
N GLU A 244 35.49 19.01 27.15
CA GLU A 244 35.51 19.53 28.53
C GLU A 244 36.42 18.70 29.45
N LEU A 245 36.59 17.40 29.21
CA LEU A 245 37.53 16.55 29.94
C LEU A 245 38.99 16.77 29.48
N ARG A 246 39.23 17.05 28.20
CA ARG A 246 40.58 17.29 27.67
C ARG A 246 41.25 18.50 28.30
N THR A 247 40.49 19.56 28.55
CA THR A 247 41.02 20.82 29.10
C THR A 247 41.69 20.68 30.49
N PRO A 248 41.02 20.12 31.53
CA PRO A 248 41.66 19.88 32.82
C PRO A 248 42.78 18.83 32.72
N LEU A 249 42.66 17.83 31.83
CA LEU A 249 43.73 16.85 31.60
C LEU A 249 45.01 17.51 31.07
N SER A 250 44.89 18.36 30.06
CA SER A 250 46.01 19.13 29.52
C SER A 250 46.62 20.04 30.57
N THR A 251 45.80 20.64 31.44
CA THR A 251 46.29 21.48 32.55
C THR A 251 47.11 20.68 33.56
N ILE A 252 46.64 19.48 33.93
CA ILE A 252 47.38 18.57 34.81
C ILE A 252 48.71 18.17 34.16
N LEU A 253 48.67 17.73 32.90
CA LEU A 253 49.84 17.25 32.17
C LEU A 253 50.90 18.35 32.01
N LEU A 254 50.51 19.53 31.55
CA LEU A 254 51.42 20.67 31.36
C LEU A 254 52.00 21.16 32.69
N THR A 255 51.19 21.20 33.75
CA THR A 255 51.67 21.62 35.08
C THR A 255 52.63 20.59 35.68
N ALA A 256 52.35 19.29 35.50
CA ALA A 256 53.24 18.22 35.91
C ALA A 256 54.57 18.22 35.12
N GLN A 257 54.51 18.38 33.80
CA GLN A 257 55.71 18.52 32.95
C GLN A 257 56.54 19.74 33.32
N SER A 258 55.89 20.88 33.62
CA SER A 258 56.59 22.09 34.06
C SER A 258 57.30 21.89 35.41
N LEU A 259 56.67 21.18 36.34
CA LEU A 259 57.27 20.81 37.63
C LEU A 259 58.48 19.89 37.47
N ASP A 260 58.39 18.91 36.57
CA ASP A 260 59.46 17.94 36.31
C ASP A 260 60.68 18.64 35.67
N THR A 261 60.46 19.40 34.59
CA THR A 261 61.54 20.07 33.85
C THR A 261 62.22 21.19 34.66
N ASN A 262 61.48 21.91 35.50
CA ASN A 262 62.00 23.10 36.21
C ASN A 262 62.23 22.88 37.71
N GLN A 263 62.33 21.62 38.15
CA GLN A 263 62.36 21.28 39.58
C GLN A 263 63.47 22.00 40.37
N ALA A 264 64.63 22.21 39.75
CA ALA A 264 65.79 22.87 40.37
C ALA A 264 65.65 24.41 40.45
N VAL A 265 64.80 25.01 39.61
CA VAL A 265 64.65 26.46 39.46
C VAL A 265 63.44 27.00 40.22
N LEU A 266 62.39 26.19 40.39
CA LEU A 266 61.15 26.61 41.04
C LEU A 266 61.31 26.75 42.57
N SER A 267 60.79 27.84 43.11
CA SER A 267 60.69 28.04 44.57
C SER A 267 59.69 27.07 45.21
N SER A 268 59.78 26.88 46.53
CA SER A 268 58.82 26.06 47.30
C SER A 268 57.38 26.54 47.11
N ALA A 269 57.15 27.85 47.08
CA ALA A 269 55.83 28.45 46.84
C ALA A 269 55.30 28.17 45.42
N GLN A 270 56.16 28.21 44.40
CA GLN A 270 55.77 27.87 43.03
C GLN A 270 55.45 26.38 42.88
N LYS A 271 56.21 25.51 43.55
CA LYS A 271 55.93 24.07 43.61
C LYS A 271 54.57 23.80 44.23
N GLN A 272 54.28 24.45 45.36
CA GLN A 272 53.00 24.32 46.05
C GLN A 272 51.83 24.79 45.17
N ASN A 273 51.94 25.96 44.53
CA ASN A 273 50.92 26.46 43.60
C ASN A 273 50.66 25.51 42.42
N ALA A 274 51.71 24.86 41.90
CA ALA A 274 51.56 23.90 40.81
C ALA A 274 50.86 22.61 41.28
N ILE A 275 51.16 22.11 42.48
CA ILE A 275 50.45 20.99 43.12
C ILE A 275 48.96 21.33 43.32
N GLU A 276 48.66 22.54 43.80
CA GLU A 276 47.27 23.02 43.98
C GLU A 276 46.52 23.14 42.65
N ARG A 277 47.19 23.57 41.58
CA ARG A 277 46.64 23.58 40.21
C ARG A 277 46.30 22.18 39.71
N ILE A 278 47.15 21.19 39.99
CA ILE A 278 46.89 19.78 39.63
C ILE A 278 45.68 19.26 40.41
N HIS A 279 45.66 19.45 41.74
CA HIS A 279 44.54 19.01 42.58
C HIS A 279 43.21 19.66 42.20
N SER A 280 43.17 20.97 41.97
CA SER A 280 41.95 21.66 41.54
C SER A 280 41.46 21.16 40.18
N SER A 281 42.37 20.93 39.23
CA SER A 281 42.02 20.37 37.92
C SER A 281 41.49 18.93 38.02
N ALA A 282 42.08 18.10 38.88
CA ALA A 282 41.63 16.71 39.11
C ALA A 282 40.25 16.66 39.80
N ARG A 283 40.01 17.52 40.80
CA ARG A 283 38.69 17.68 41.43
C ARG A 283 37.64 18.11 40.40
N ARG A 284 37.97 19.08 39.54
CA ARG A 284 37.07 19.54 38.47
C ARG A 284 36.73 18.40 37.49
N MET A 285 37.70 17.57 37.12
CA MET A 285 37.48 16.41 36.25
C MET A 285 36.58 15.36 36.92
N THR A 286 36.79 15.11 38.21
CA THR A 286 35.96 14.18 38.99
C THR A 286 34.50 14.67 39.06
N GLN A 287 34.30 15.97 39.30
CA GLN A 287 32.96 16.55 39.29
C GLN A 287 32.27 16.40 37.94
N LEU A 288 32.98 16.73 36.84
CA LEU A 288 32.48 16.56 35.47
C LEU A 288 32.03 15.12 35.20
N LEU A 289 32.83 14.13 35.63
CA LEU A 289 32.51 12.72 35.45
C LEU A 289 31.28 12.30 36.26
N ASN A 290 31.15 12.79 37.50
CA ASN A 290 29.97 12.56 38.33
C ASN A 290 28.70 13.20 37.73
N ASP A 291 28.81 14.42 37.18
CA ASP A 291 27.70 15.10 36.51
C ASP A 291 27.25 14.29 35.28
N ILE A 292 28.18 13.84 34.44
CA ILE A 292 27.88 12.98 33.27
C ILE A 292 27.25 11.65 33.69
N LEU A 293 27.77 10.99 34.73
CA LEU A 293 27.21 9.75 35.24
C LEU A 293 25.79 9.93 35.78
N THR A 294 25.51 11.06 36.42
CA THR A 294 24.17 11.38 36.92
C THR A 294 23.18 11.52 35.75
N LEU A 295 23.55 12.29 34.73
CA LEU A 295 22.72 12.49 33.54
C LEU A 295 22.49 11.17 32.78
N THR A 296 23.55 10.43 32.48
CA THR A 296 23.47 9.18 31.70
C THR A 296 22.73 8.05 32.42
N ARG A 297 22.82 7.97 33.75
CA ARG A 297 22.04 7.00 34.54
C ARG A 297 20.55 7.38 34.59
N ALA A 298 20.25 8.67 34.67
CA ALA A 298 18.87 9.15 34.62
C ALA A 298 18.21 8.88 33.27
N GLU A 299 18.90 9.16 32.15
CA GLU A 299 18.41 8.85 30.79
C GLU A 299 18.16 7.36 30.58
N ALA A 300 18.94 6.49 31.22
CA ALA A 300 18.80 5.04 31.12
C ALA A 300 17.72 4.47 32.06
N GLU A 301 16.98 5.31 32.80
CA GLU A 301 16.05 4.91 33.87
C GLU A 301 16.73 4.03 34.95
N ARG A 302 18.04 4.21 35.13
CA ARG A 302 18.89 3.44 36.06
C ARG A 302 19.41 4.27 37.22
N LEU A 303 18.94 5.50 37.39
CA LEU A 303 19.29 6.29 38.55
C LEU A 303 18.46 5.77 39.74
N GLU A 304 19.12 5.02 40.62
CA GLU A 304 18.50 4.57 41.87
C GLU A 304 18.15 5.78 42.73
N PHE A 305 16.85 5.95 43.00
CA PHE A 305 16.33 6.93 43.95
C PHE A 305 16.20 6.26 45.32
N SER A 306 17.04 6.68 46.27
CA SER A 306 17.09 6.09 47.62
C SER A 306 16.81 7.16 48.67
N PRO A 307 15.55 7.60 48.82
CA PRO A 307 15.19 8.62 49.79
C PRO A 307 15.37 8.12 51.22
N GLU A 308 15.85 9.02 52.09
CA GLU A 308 16.00 8.78 53.52
C GLU A 308 15.49 9.97 54.32
N ILE A 309 15.23 9.78 55.62
CA ILE A 309 14.84 10.86 56.51
C ILE A 309 16.07 11.72 56.83
N VAL A 310 16.05 12.97 56.41
CA VAL A 310 17.15 13.92 56.59
C VAL A 310 16.71 15.09 57.46
N ASP A 311 17.55 15.48 58.42
CA ASP A 311 17.43 16.77 59.11
C ASP A 311 17.80 17.89 58.13
N VAL A 312 16.79 18.63 57.68
CA VAL A 312 16.92 19.67 56.65
C VAL A 312 17.88 20.77 57.11
N ALA A 313 17.83 21.16 58.38
CA ALA A 313 18.66 22.25 58.89
C ALA A 313 20.13 21.85 58.93
N ALA A 314 20.43 20.68 59.51
CA ALA A 314 21.79 20.15 59.55
C ALA A 314 22.34 19.91 58.14
N PHE A 315 21.51 19.37 57.24
CA PHE A 315 21.88 19.12 55.86
C PHE A 315 22.23 20.40 55.09
N CYS A 316 21.35 21.40 55.10
CA CYS A 316 21.60 22.68 54.43
C CYS A 316 22.81 23.40 55.01
N ASN A 317 22.95 23.45 56.34
CA ASN A 317 24.10 24.10 56.97
C ASN A 317 25.42 23.43 56.58
N SER A 318 25.47 22.09 56.55
CA SER A 318 26.69 21.37 56.15
C SER A 318 27.16 21.69 54.71
N ILE A 319 26.21 21.93 53.80
CA ILE A 319 26.51 22.29 52.41
C ILE A 319 26.88 23.78 52.31
N MET A 320 26.23 24.64 53.08
CA MET A 320 26.56 26.06 53.12
C MET A 320 27.97 26.30 53.67
N ASP A 321 28.38 25.56 54.70
CA ASP A 321 29.75 25.61 55.24
C ASP A 321 30.78 25.18 54.19
N GLU A 322 30.51 24.10 53.44
CA GLU A 322 31.38 23.65 52.35
C GLU A 322 31.51 24.70 51.23
N ILE A 323 30.39 25.28 50.81
CA ILE A 323 30.37 26.29 49.74
C ILE A 323 31.00 27.60 50.20
N GLN A 324 30.87 27.98 51.47
CA GLN A 324 31.48 29.19 52.03
C GLN A 324 33.01 29.15 51.96
N LEU A 325 33.64 27.96 51.98
CA LEU A 325 35.08 27.80 51.75
C LEU A 325 35.51 28.13 50.30
N GLN A 326 34.57 28.11 49.35
CA GLN A 326 34.80 28.44 47.94
C GLN A 326 34.52 29.92 47.63
N ALA A 327 33.92 30.65 48.58
CA ALA A 327 33.55 32.05 48.42
C ALA A 327 34.79 32.94 48.29
N LYS A 328 34.77 33.90 47.37
CA LYS A 328 35.83 34.91 47.25
C LYS A 328 35.71 35.92 48.39
N ILE A 329 36.81 36.62 48.68
CA ILE A 329 36.83 37.72 49.65
C ILE A 329 35.72 38.73 49.30
N GLY A 330 34.84 39.01 50.26
CA GLY A 330 33.68 39.92 50.09
C GLY A 330 32.38 39.23 49.67
N GLN A 331 32.38 37.91 49.44
CA GLN A 331 31.15 37.14 49.23
C GLN A 331 30.68 36.49 50.53
N THR A 332 29.39 36.56 50.80
CA THR A 332 28.78 35.96 51.99
C THR A 332 27.58 35.09 51.62
N LEU A 333 27.43 33.98 52.33
CA LEU A 333 26.28 33.12 52.25
C LEU A 333 25.41 33.31 53.49
N THR A 334 24.10 33.43 53.30
CA THR A 334 23.14 33.55 54.40
C THR A 334 22.04 32.51 54.24
N THR A 335 21.66 31.88 55.35
CA THR A 335 20.58 30.88 55.40
C THR A 335 19.40 31.40 56.20
N LYS A 336 18.19 31.11 55.74
CA LYS A 336 16.95 31.26 56.51
C LYS A 336 16.15 29.98 56.39
N ILE A 337 16.09 29.22 57.49
CA ILE A 337 15.41 27.93 57.55
C ILE A 337 14.15 28.10 58.40
N ALA A 338 12.99 27.97 57.77
CA ALA A 338 11.65 28.11 58.36
C ALA A 338 10.81 26.87 58.05
N VAL A 339 11.27 25.71 58.53
CA VAL A 339 10.60 24.41 58.42
C VAL A 339 9.81 24.12 59.69
N THR A 340 8.58 23.61 59.52
CA THR A 340 7.68 23.24 60.63
C THR A 340 8.06 21.91 61.26
N ASP A 341 8.54 20.96 60.44
CA ASP A 341 9.18 19.71 60.86
C ASP A 341 10.61 19.69 60.28
N PRO A 342 11.66 19.52 61.11
CA PRO A 342 13.03 19.47 60.61
C PRO A 342 13.33 18.24 59.74
N LYS A 343 12.48 17.22 59.74
CA LYS A 343 12.66 16.00 58.95
C LYS A 343 12.03 16.13 57.57
N ALA A 344 12.79 15.81 56.53
CA ALA A 344 12.26 15.66 55.18
C ALA A 344 12.76 14.36 54.54
N TYR A 345 11.89 13.75 53.73
CA TYR A 345 12.22 12.56 52.97
C TYR A 345 12.86 12.96 51.63
N LEU A 346 14.17 12.73 51.50
CA LEU A 346 14.95 13.13 50.33
C LEU A 346 16.12 12.18 50.08
N ASP A 347 16.53 12.01 48.84
CA ASP A 347 17.78 11.31 48.54
C ASP A 347 18.94 12.25 48.85
N LYS A 348 19.73 11.91 49.88
CA LYS A 348 20.81 12.78 50.38
C LYS A 348 21.91 13.04 49.35
N LYS A 349 22.18 12.09 48.45
CA LYS A 349 23.21 12.26 47.41
C LYS A 349 22.71 13.21 46.32
N LEU A 350 21.49 12.99 45.82
CA LEU A 350 20.88 13.83 44.81
C LEU A 350 20.59 15.24 45.34
N GLY A 351 20.05 15.34 46.56
CA GLY A 351 19.83 16.61 47.24
C GLY A 351 21.12 17.40 47.43
N ARG A 352 22.24 16.73 47.76
CA ARG A 352 23.54 17.40 47.91
C ARG A 352 24.04 17.92 46.57
N SER A 353 23.96 17.09 45.52
CA SER A 353 24.33 17.49 44.16
C SER A 353 23.51 18.69 43.67
N LEU A 354 22.20 18.67 43.91
CA LEU A 354 21.27 19.75 43.57
C LEU A 354 21.64 21.06 44.28
N LEU A 355 21.79 21.04 45.61
CA LEU A 355 22.03 22.26 46.37
C LEU A 355 23.44 22.81 46.12
N HIS A 356 24.44 21.93 46.03
CA HIS A 356 25.81 22.31 45.69
C HIS A 356 25.88 22.99 44.31
N ASN A 357 25.25 22.43 43.28
CA ASN A 357 25.25 23.02 41.93
C ASN A 357 24.60 24.42 41.89
N LEU A 358 23.50 24.63 42.64
CA LEU A 358 22.84 25.94 42.70
C LEU A 358 23.67 26.98 43.43
N LEU A 359 24.17 26.64 44.61
CA LEU A 359 24.97 27.57 45.43
C LEU A 359 26.31 27.89 44.77
N ALA A 360 26.97 26.90 44.16
CA ALA A 360 28.20 27.12 43.41
C ALA A 360 27.96 28.05 42.20
N ASN A 361 26.84 27.88 41.48
CA ASN A 361 26.47 28.81 40.40
C ASN A 361 26.18 30.22 40.93
N ALA A 362 25.44 30.34 42.03
CA ALA A 362 25.13 31.62 42.66
C ALA A 362 26.40 32.40 43.06
N LEU A 363 27.38 31.73 43.68
CA LEU A 363 28.68 32.33 44.00
C LEU A 363 29.47 32.71 42.75
N LYS A 364 29.51 31.82 41.76
CA LYS A 364 30.32 31.96 40.56
C LYS A 364 29.88 33.14 39.68
N TYR A 365 28.57 33.36 39.56
CA TYR A 365 28.00 34.40 38.70
C TYR A 365 27.69 35.71 39.45
N SER A 366 27.95 35.75 40.77
CA SER A 366 27.87 36.97 41.56
C SER A 366 29.24 37.63 41.72
N PRO A 367 29.46 38.87 41.28
CA PRO A 367 30.72 39.57 41.55
C PRO A 367 30.83 39.94 43.04
N PRO A 368 32.02 39.94 43.66
CA PRO A 368 32.21 40.47 45.00
C PRO A 368 32.13 42.01 45.01
N PRO A 369 31.58 42.64 46.07
CA PRO A 369 30.89 42.02 47.19
C PRO A 369 29.47 41.58 46.82
N SER A 370 29.07 40.38 47.27
CA SER A 370 27.73 39.85 47.03
C SER A 370 27.25 38.98 48.19
N THR A 371 25.93 38.94 48.37
CA THR A 371 25.27 38.06 49.34
C THR A 371 24.40 37.06 48.59
N ILE A 372 24.60 35.78 48.86
CA ILE A 372 23.77 34.69 48.35
C ILE A 372 22.83 34.28 49.50
N HIS A 373 21.55 34.21 49.20
CA HIS A 373 20.52 33.84 50.18
C HIS A 373 19.97 32.46 49.85
N LEU A 374 20.05 31.54 50.82
CA LEU A 374 19.33 30.26 50.81
C LEU A 374 18.14 30.38 51.77
N GLN A 375 16.94 30.28 51.24
CA GLN A 375 15.72 30.20 52.02
C GLN A 375 15.11 28.81 51.89
N VAL A 376 14.78 28.19 53.03
CA VAL A 376 14.19 26.85 53.10
C VAL A 376 12.92 26.93 53.93
N TRP A 377 11.82 26.40 53.39
CA TRP A 377 10.55 26.28 54.10
C TRP A 377 9.81 25.03 53.63
N ASN A 378 8.82 24.57 54.37
CA ASN A 378 7.95 23.50 53.92
C ASN A 378 6.48 23.86 54.09
N ASP A 379 5.66 23.29 53.20
CA ASP A 379 4.25 23.07 53.47
C ASP A 379 4.04 21.59 53.89
N PRO A 380 2.82 21.15 54.23
CA PRO A 380 2.58 19.77 54.67
C PRO A 380 3.00 18.68 53.67
N LYS A 381 3.19 19.01 52.39
CA LYS A 381 3.46 18.04 51.32
C LYS A 381 4.77 18.28 50.57
N THR A 382 5.38 19.47 50.69
CA THR A 382 6.48 19.91 49.82
C THR A 382 7.52 20.67 50.62
N LEU A 383 8.79 20.30 50.44
CA LEU A 383 9.95 21.06 50.88
C LEU A 383 10.37 22.03 49.77
N TYR A 384 10.50 23.31 50.10
CA TYR A 384 10.94 24.35 49.19
C TYR A 384 12.36 24.82 49.50
N LEU A 385 13.20 24.87 48.46
CA LEU A 385 14.57 25.39 48.48
C LEU A 385 14.64 26.58 47.50
N GLN A 386 14.90 27.77 48.01
CA GLN A 386 15.07 28.98 47.18
C GLN A 386 16.47 29.54 47.33
N ILE A 387 17.15 29.70 46.20
CA ILE A 387 18.46 30.35 46.13
C ILE A 387 18.27 31.67 45.40
N LYS A 388 18.66 32.77 46.04
CA LYS A 388 18.68 34.10 45.45
C LYS A 388 20.10 34.64 45.43
N ASP A 389 20.55 35.05 44.24
CA ASP A 389 21.83 35.71 44.02
C ASP A 389 21.64 37.15 43.53
N SER A 390 22.74 37.92 43.52
CA SER A 390 22.80 39.30 43.00
C SER A 390 23.76 39.39 41.82
N GLY A 391 23.81 38.32 41.01
CA GLY A 391 24.76 38.19 39.92
C GLY A 391 24.34 38.87 38.62
N ILE A 392 25.02 38.49 37.54
CA ILE A 392 24.82 39.04 36.19
C ILE A 392 23.40 38.80 35.62
N GLY A 393 22.61 37.92 36.25
CA GLY A 393 21.28 37.53 35.81
C GLY A 393 21.29 36.69 34.52
N ILE A 394 20.10 36.22 34.13
CA ILE A 394 19.88 35.33 32.99
C ILE A 394 18.93 36.04 32.00
N PRO A 395 19.38 36.31 30.75
CA PRO A 395 18.56 36.92 29.72
C PRO A 395 17.33 36.09 29.39
N ALA A 396 16.20 36.74 29.06
CA ALA A 396 14.92 36.08 28.80
C ALA A 396 15.01 35.00 27.71
N HIS A 397 15.79 35.23 26.65
CA HIS A 397 16.00 34.24 25.57
C HIS A 397 16.80 33.02 26.00
N SER A 398 17.58 33.10 27.08
CA SER A 398 18.39 32.00 27.61
C SER A 398 17.62 31.14 28.62
N GLN A 399 16.64 31.72 29.33
CA GLN A 399 15.92 31.05 30.43
C GLN A 399 15.27 29.70 30.07
N PRO A 400 14.72 29.47 28.86
CA PRO A 400 14.18 28.16 28.49
C PRO A 400 15.25 27.05 28.41
N TYR A 401 16.49 27.43 28.10
CA TYR A 401 17.56 26.50 27.74
C TYR A 401 18.60 26.30 28.85
N VAL A 402 18.57 27.08 29.95
CA VAL A 402 19.60 26.99 31.00
C VAL A 402 19.65 25.65 31.73
N PHE A 403 18.61 24.83 31.61
CA PHE A 403 18.56 23.48 32.16
C PHE A 403 18.97 22.39 31.16
N GLU A 404 19.28 22.74 29.91
CA GLU A 404 19.81 21.81 28.92
C GLU A 404 21.30 21.53 29.18
N ALA A 405 21.72 20.29 28.96
CA ALA A 405 23.11 19.88 29.15
C ALA A 405 24.04 20.65 28.20
N PHE A 406 25.17 21.13 28.73
CA PHE A 406 26.19 21.93 28.04
C PHE A 406 25.74 23.33 27.58
N TYR A 407 24.51 23.76 27.89
CA TYR A 407 24.08 25.11 27.59
C TYR A 407 24.80 26.13 28.48
N ARG A 408 25.26 27.23 27.86
CA ARG A 408 25.85 28.39 28.55
C ARG A 408 25.18 29.65 28.06
N GLY A 409 24.73 30.50 28.99
CA GLY A 409 24.09 31.78 28.64
C GLY A 409 25.02 32.69 27.84
N SER A 410 24.46 33.48 26.94
CA SER A 410 25.23 34.37 26.05
C SER A 410 25.96 35.49 26.78
N ASN A 411 25.52 35.84 27.99
CA ASN A 411 26.10 36.91 28.82
C ASN A 411 27.18 36.42 29.81
N VAL A 412 27.56 35.14 29.75
CA VAL A 412 28.48 34.52 30.71
C VAL A 412 29.96 34.77 30.36
N GLY A 413 30.26 35.16 29.12
CA GLY A 413 31.62 35.49 28.65
C GLY A 413 32.65 34.41 28.99
N ASP A 414 33.79 34.84 29.56
CA ASP A 414 34.93 33.98 29.91
C ASP A 414 34.78 33.26 31.25
N ILE A 415 33.64 33.38 31.95
CA ILE A 415 33.46 32.73 33.26
C ILE A 415 33.46 31.20 33.08
N PRO A 416 34.46 30.46 33.60
CA PRO A 416 34.70 29.06 33.24
C PRO A 416 33.57 28.15 33.74
N GLY A 417 32.95 27.36 32.87
CA GLY A 417 31.83 26.48 33.24
C GLY A 417 31.53 25.42 32.19
N THR A 418 30.99 24.30 32.65
CA THR A 418 30.76 23.10 31.84
C THR A 418 29.35 23.07 31.22
N GLY A 419 28.43 23.89 31.73
CA GLY A 419 27.02 23.88 31.32
C GLY A 419 26.23 22.65 31.80
N LEU A 420 26.80 21.80 32.66
CA LEU A 420 26.12 20.60 33.14
C LEU A 420 25.37 20.80 34.47
N GLY A 421 25.79 21.76 35.30
CA GLY A 421 25.30 21.85 36.68
C GLY A 421 23.79 22.05 36.80
N LEU A 422 23.18 22.91 35.98
CA LEU A 422 21.72 23.11 36.00
C LEU A 422 20.95 21.94 35.38
N ALA A 423 21.52 21.22 34.41
CA ALA A 423 20.95 19.98 33.89
C ALA A 423 20.93 18.87 34.96
N VAL A 424 21.99 18.79 35.77
CA VAL A 424 22.06 17.89 36.94
C VAL A 424 21.00 18.30 37.98
N VAL A 425 20.84 19.59 38.27
CA VAL A 425 19.77 20.08 39.15
C VAL A 425 18.40 19.63 38.65
N LYS A 426 18.10 19.87 37.36
CA LYS A 426 16.83 19.47 36.74
C LYS A 426 16.60 17.96 36.88
N THR A 427 17.61 17.15 36.58
CA THR A 427 17.58 15.69 36.74
C THR A 427 17.30 15.28 38.19
N CYS A 428 17.98 15.90 39.16
CA CYS A 428 17.75 15.61 40.58
C CYS A 428 16.33 15.98 41.02
N VAL A 429 15.80 17.12 40.56
CA VAL A 429 14.42 17.54 40.83
C VAL A 429 13.42 16.55 40.22
N ASP A 430 13.64 16.13 38.97
CA ASP A 430 12.75 15.22 38.26
C ASP A 430 12.71 13.83 38.90
N CYS A 431 13.85 13.32 39.41
CA CYS A 431 13.89 12.08 40.18
C CYS A 431 13.10 12.17 41.50
N HIS A 432 13.03 13.35 42.11
CA HIS A 432 12.18 13.61 43.28
C HIS A 432 10.73 13.96 42.89
N GLN A 433 10.37 13.92 41.60
CA GLN A 433 9.07 14.36 41.09
C GLN A 433 8.72 15.81 41.50
N GLY A 434 9.76 16.65 41.61
CA GLY A 434 9.65 18.02 42.07
C GLY A 434 9.32 19.03 40.98
N SER A 435 9.30 20.29 41.38
CA SER A 435 9.12 21.44 40.51
C SER A 435 10.30 22.39 40.62
N ILE A 436 10.62 23.09 39.53
CA ILE A 436 11.66 24.12 39.49
C ILE A 436 11.11 25.38 38.82
N THR A 437 11.37 26.53 39.41
CA THR A 437 11.00 27.84 38.85
C THR A 437 12.20 28.77 38.88
N LEU A 438 12.37 29.53 37.80
CA LEU A 438 13.45 30.49 37.63
C LEU A 438 12.84 31.88 37.42
N ARG A 439 13.32 32.86 38.18
CA ARG A 439 13.04 34.28 37.97
C ARG A 439 14.37 35.03 37.90
N SER A 440 14.63 35.70 36.79
CA SER A 440 15.86 36.45 36.61
C SER A 440 15.69 37.56 35.59
N ALA A 441 16.45 38.64 35.75
CA ALA A 441 16.60 39.69 34.76
C ALA A 441 18.10 40.06 34.67
N PRO A 442 18.60 40.46 33.48
CA PRO A 442 19.98 40.91 33.33
C PRO A 442 20.36 41.98 34.35
N GLY A 443 21.47 41.78 35.06
CA GLY A 443 21.99 42.69 36.10
C GLY A 443 21.22 42.71 37.43
N GLN A 444 20.16 41.91 37.58
CA GLN A 444 19.35 41.85 38.81
C GLN A 444 19.49 40.52 39.58
N GLY A 445 20.44 39.67 39.17
CA GLY A 445 20.62 38.32 39.71
C GLY A 445 19.55 37.32 39.27
N ALA A 446 19.58 36.14 39.88
CA ALA A 446 18.60 35.09 39.67
C ALA A 446 18.01 34.59 41.00
N THR A 447 16.76 34.13 40.93
CA THR A 447 16.07 33.42 42.00
C THR A 447 15.58 32.09 41.43
N ILE A 448 16.13 30.99 41.93
CA ILE A 448 15.71 29.63 41.59
C ILE A 448 14.97 29.07 42.80
N THR A 449 13.74 28.61 42.60
CA THR A 449 12.95 27.95 43.64
C THR A 449 12.64 26.53 43.21
N ILE A 450 12.96 25.57 44.08
CA ILE A 450 12.72 24.15 43.89
C ILE A 450 11.71 23.68 44.92
N GLY A 451 10.68 22.95 44.50
CA GLY A 451 9.76 22.25 45.38
C GLY A 451 9.97 20.74 45.25
N LEU A 452 10.29 20.06 46.34
CA LEU A 452 10.43 18.60 46.42
C LEU A 452 9.26 18.05 47.22
N PRO A 453 8.36 17.24 46.62
CA PRO A 453 7.29 16.61 47.38
C PRO A 453 7.88 15.64 48.42
N HIS A 454 7.21 15.50 49.55
CA HIS A 454 7.43 14.34 50.42
C HIS A 454 7.06 13.10 49.63
N ALA A 455 8.02 12.20 49.41
CA ALA A 455 7.67 10.86 48.95
C ALA A 455 6.96 10.14 50.12
N GLU A 456 5.81 9.52 49.83
CA GLU A 456 5.03 8.72 50.78
C GLU A 456 5.76 7.45 51.23
#